data_AF-A0A8S0URB6-F1
#
_entry.id   AF-A0A8S0URB6-F1
#
_cell.length_a   1.000
_cell.length_b   1.000
_cell.length_c   1.000
_cell.angle_alpha   90.00
_cell.angle_beta   90.00
_cell.angle_gamma   90.00
#
_symmetry.space_group_name_H-M   'P 1'
#
loop_
_entity.id
_entity.type
_entity.pdbx_description
1 polymer ?
#
loop_
_entity_poly.entity_id
_entity_poly.type
_entity_poly.pdbx_seq_one_letter_code
_entity_poly.pdbx_strand_id
1 'polypeptide(L)'
;MGSASYAPENDALILKVKSFPGGKEYMLRAEFRLPSITSEESAPERKAPIRMKFDIPYFTVSGIQVRYLKIIEKSGYSSMGEIHYNGW
;
A
#
# COMPACT_ATOMS: atom_id res chain seq x y z
N MET A 1 -7.63 2.34 14.17
CA MET A 1 -6.75 3.47 14.52
C MET A 1 -5.37 3.20 13.95
N GLY A 2 -4.76 4.17 13.29
CA GLY A 2 -3.39 4.05 12.77
C GLY A 2 -2.35 4.53 13.79
N SER A 3 -1.08 4.26 13.53
CA SER A 3 0.06 4.79 14.29
C SER A 3 1.01 5.52 13.35
N ALA A 4 1.63 6.59 13.83
CA ALA A 4 2.67 7.32 13.10
C ALA A 4 3.99 7.24 13.87
N SER A 5 5.09 6.94 13.18
CA SER A 5 6.43 6.85 13.76
C SER A 5 7.46 7.41 12.80
N TYR A 6 8.39 8.23 13.29
CA TYR A 6 9.51 8.70 12.50
C TYR A 6 10.55 7.58 12.34
N ALA A 7 11.04 7.40 11.12
CA ALA A 7 12.04 6.42 10.71
C ALA A 7 13.28 7.18 10.21
N PRO A 8 14.23 7.56 11.09
CA PRO A 8 15.39 8.38 10.76
C PRO A 8 16.26 7.78 9.65
N GLU A 9 16.36 6.45 9.61
CA GLU A 9 17.13 5.71 8.60
C GLU A 9 16.59 5.89 7.17
N ASN A 10 15.34 6.33 7.04
CA ASN A 10 14.69 6.62 5.77
C ASN A 10 14.38 8.12 5.60
N ASP A 11 14.73 8.96 6.59
CA ASP A 11 14.32 10.36 6.67
C ASP A 11 12.82 10.55 6.40
N ALA A 12 11.99 9.71 7.02
CA ALA A 12 10.57 9.60 6.68
C ALA A 12 9.67 9.38 7.90
N LEU A 13 8.49 9.99 7.87
CA LEU A 13 7.40 9.65 8.79
C LEU A 13 6.57 8.50 8.20
N ILE A 14 6.46 7.40 8.95
CA ILE A 14 5.70 6.23 8.55
C ILE A 14 4.34 6.25 9.24
N LEU A 15 3.28 6.39 8.45
CA LEU A 15 1.90 6.19 8.90
C LEU A 15 1.46 4.75 8.59
N LYS A 16 1.09 4.01 9.62
CA LYS A 16 0.59 2.64 9.51
C LYS A 16 -0.89 2.57 9.90
N VAL A 17 -1.74 2.16 8.97
CA VAL A 17 -3.18 1.92 9.21
C VAL A 17 -3.47 0.45 8.94
N LYS A 18 -3.92 -0.29 9.96
CA LYS A 18 -4.15 -1.75 9.84
C LYS A 18 -5.35 -2.10 8.96
N SER A 19 -6.40 -1.29 9.01
CA SER A 19 -7.62 -1.48 8.22
C SER A 19 -8.11 -0.11 7.76
N PHE A 20 -8.28 0.03 6.46
CA PHE A 20 -8.74 1.25 5.80
C PHE A 20 -9.92 0.89 4.90
N PRO A 21 -11.17 0.94 5.42
CA PRO A 21 -12.34 0.64 4.63
C PRO A 21 -12.52 1.63 3.47
N GLY A 22 -13.05 1.16 2.34
CA GLY A 22 -13.40 2.03 1.22
C GLY A 22 -14.39 3.14 1.63
N GLY A 23 -14.27 4.31 1.01
CA GLY A 23 -15.12 5.47 1.30
C GLY A 23 -14.86 6.15 2.65
N LYS A 24 -13.71 5.86 3.29
CA LYS A 24 -13.26 6.53 4.51
C LYS A 24 -12.16 7.55 4.21
N GLU A 25 -12.10 8.58 5.03
CA GLU A 25 -11.08 9.63 4.96
C GLU A 25 -10.42 9.81 6.33
N TYR A 26 -9.09 9.77 6.36
CA TYR A 26 -8.26 9.83 7.56
C TYR A 26 -7.24 10.94 7.36
N MET A 27 -7.00 11.77 8.38
CA MET A 27 -6.04 12.87 8.33
C MET A 27 -4.91 12.67 9.35
N LEU A 28 -3.67 12.94 8.93
CA LEU A 28 -2.50 13.02 9.80
C LEU A 28 -1.95 14.44 9.77
N ARG A 29 -1.68 15.01 10.96
CA ARG A 29 -0.93 16.25 11.11
C ARG A 29 0.37 15.94 11.85
N ALA A 30 1.49 16.39 11.31
CA ALA A 30 2.82 16.24 11.90
C ALA A 30 3.56 17.57 11.83
N GLU A 31 4.42 17.81 12.83
CA GLU A 31 5.28 18.99 12.91
C GLU A 31 6.72 18.52 13.07
N PHE A 32 7.62 19.02 12.23
CA PHE A 32 9.04 18.71 12.28
C PHE A 32 9.79 19.92 12.80
N ARG A 33 10.65 19.70 13.79
CA ARG A 33 11.55 20.73 14.29
C ARG A 33 12.91 20.57 13.62
N LEU A 34 13.26 21.56 12.81
CA LEU A 34 14.55 21.59 12.13
C LEU A 34 15.61 22.24 13.04
N PRO A 35 16.87 21.82 12.93
CA PRO A 35 17.97 22.52 13.58
C PRO A 35 18.05 23.98 13.12
N SER A 36 18.43 24.89 14.03
CA SER A 36 18.65 26.31 13.71
C SER A 36 19.94 26.57 12.92
N ILE A 37 20.82 25.58 12.84
CA ILE A 37 22.10 25.64 12.14
C ILE A 37 21.94 24.88 10.81
N THR A 38 22.05 25.61 9.71
CA THR A 38 22.11 25.05 8.36
C THR A 38 23.53 24.60 8.07
N SER A 39 23.73 23.34 7.68
CA SER A 39 25.00 22.89 7.11
C SER A 39 25.19 23.48 5.71
N GLU A 40 26.40 23.94 5.36
CA GLU A 40 26.72 24.42 4.00
C GLU A 40 26.54 23.32 2.93
N GLU A 41 26.50 22.07 3.36
CA GLU A 41 26.25 20.85 2.56
C GLU A 41 24.76 20.43 2.51
N SER A 42 23.85 21.24 3.05
CA SER A 42 22.41 20.91 3.04
C SER A 42 21.92 20.80 1.61
N ALA A 43 21.74 19.54 1.16
CA ALA A 43 21.18 19.24 -0.15
C ALA A 43 19.84 20.00 -0.31
N PRO A 44 19.53 20.52 -1.51
CA PRO A 44 18.28 21.25 -1.74
C PRO A 44 17.11 20.44 -1.21
N GLU A 45 16.19 21.08 -0.47
CA GLU A 45 15.00 20.47 0.14
C GLU A 45 14.47 19.34 -0.75
N ARG A 46 14.80 18.10 -0.36
CA ARG A 46 14.37 16.94 -1.12
C ARG A 46 12.91 16.70 -0.78
N LYS A 47 12.02 17.34 -1.53
CA LYS A 47 10.59 17.04 -1.53
C LYS A 47 10.38 15.68 -2.17
N ALA A 48 10.75 14.63 -1.44
CA ALA A 48 10.50 13.26 -1.85
C ALA A 48 8.98 13.06 -1.96
N PRO A 49 8.48 12.38 -3.02
CA PRO A 49 7.07 12.11 -3.14
C PRO A 49 6.60 11.21 -1.99
N ILE A 50 5.36 11.42 -1.56
CA ILE A 50 4.71 10.54 -0.58
C ILE A 50 4.52 9.16 -1.24
N ARG A 51 4.98 8.11 -0.56
CA ARG A 51 4.83 6.72 -1.01
C ARG A 51 3.74 6.04 -0.19
N MET A 52 2.90 5.26 -0.86
CA MET A 52 1.84 4.48 -0.21
C MET A 52 2.04 3.00 -0.51
N LYS A 53 1.87 2.16 0.52
CA LYS A 53 1.83 0.70 0.40
C LYS A 53 0.54 0.22 1.01
N PHE A 54 -0.24 -0.53 0.25
CA PHE A 54 -1.53 -1.05 0.67
C PHE A 54 -1.79 -2.37 -0.03
N ASP A 55 -2.77 -3.12 0.46
CA ASP A 55 -3.27 -4.34 -0.18
C ASP A 55 -4.79 -4.28 -0.10
N ILE A 56 -5.46 -4.50 -1.23
CA ILE A 56 -6.93 -4.56 -1.32
C ILE A 56 -7.30 -5.97 -1.78
N PRO A 57 -7.66 -6.87 -0.85
CA PRO A 57 -7.98 -8.24 -1.22
C PRO A 57 -9.26 -8.28 -2.06
N TYR A 58 -9.32 -9.23 -3.00
CA TYR A 58 -10.48 -9.49 -3.86
C TYR A 58 -10.89 -8.33 -4.78
N PHE A 59 -10.04 -7.31 -4.94
CA PHE A 59 -10.32 -6.14 -5.77
C PHE A 59 -9.32 -6.01 -6.92
N THR A 60 -9.81 -5.65 -8.11
CA THR A 60 -8.98 -5.39 -9.29
C THR A 60 -9.17 -3.94 -9.75
N VAL A 61 -8.08 -3.17 -9.77
CA VAL A 61 -8.10 -1.78 -10.26
C VAL A 61 -8.35 -1.72 -11.76
N SER A 62 -7.83 -2.70 -12.50
CA SER A 62 -7.98 -2.78 -13.97
C SER A 62 -9.38 -3.22 -14.41
N GLY A 63 -10.24 -3.69 -13.50
CA GLY A 63 -11.53 -4.27 -13.83
C GLY A 63 -11.46 -5.64 -14.53
N ILE A 64 -10.29 -6.29 -14.55
CA ILE A 64 -10.17 -7.66 -15.06
C ILE A 64 -11.08 -8.59 -14.26
N GLN A 65 -11.85 -9.40 -14.99
CA GLN A 65 -12.75 -10.41 -14.44
C GLN A 65 -12.53 -11.73 -15.17
N VAL A 66 -12.18 -12.78 -14.41
CA VAL A 66 -12.14 -14.15 -14.92
C VAL A 66 -13.56 -14.68 -14.98
N ARG A 67 -14.03 -15.02 -16.19
CA ARG A 67 -15.41 -15.49 -16.41
C ARG A 67 -15.60 -16.97 -16.14
N TYR A 68 -14.63 -17.79 -16.53
CA TYR A 68 -14.66 -19.23 -16.30
C TYR A 68 -13.24 -19.78 -16.30
N LEU A 69 -13.05 -20.83 -15.50
CA LEU A 69 -11.87 -21.69 -15.55
C LEU A 69 -12.35 -23.07 -16.02
N LYS A 70 -11.99 -23.44 -17.26
CA LYS A 70 -12.37 -24.74 -17.81
C LYS A 70 -11.24 -25.74 -17.57
N ILE A 71 -11.52 -26.76 -16.77
CA ILE A 71 -10.59 -27.88 -16.54
C ILE A 71 -11.02 -29.04 -17.45
N ILE A 72 -10.07 -29.59 -18.22
CA ILE A 72 -10.31 -30.72 -19.13
C ILE A 72 -9.35 -31.84 -18.74
N GLU A 73 -9.89 -32.92 -18.18
CA GLU A 73 -9.13 -34.09 -17.76
C GLU A 73 -9.74 -35.38 -18.35
N LYS A 74 -8.87 -36.28 -18.86
CA LYS A 74 -9.29 -37.50 -19.56
C LYS A 74 -9.78 -38.63 -18.65
N SER A 75 -9.45 -38.57 -17.36
CA SER A 75 -9.80 -39.58 -16.35
C SER A 75 -11.25 -39.46 -15.85
N GLY A 76 -11.95 -38.37 -16.18
CA GLY A 76 -13.28 -38.06 -15.64
C GLY A 76 -13.27 -37.54 -14.20
N TYR A 77 -12.11 -37.23 -13.63
CA TYR A 77 -12.00 -36.64 -12.29
C TYR A 77 -12.64 -35.24 -12.25
N SER A 78 -13.46 -35.00 -11.22
CA SER A 78 -14.10 -33.71 -10.98
C SER A 78 -13.17 -32.82 -10.15
N SER A 79 -12.74 -31.70 -10.72
CA SER A 79 -11.90 -30.70 -10.04
C SER A 79 -12.68 -29.41 -9.78
N MET A 80 -12.43 -28.79 -8.63
CA MET A 80 -12.96 -27.47 -8.28
C MET A 80 -11.86 -26.44 -8.48
N GLY A 81 -12.10 -25.46 -9.35
CA GLY A 81 -11.20 -24.33 -9.56
C GLY A 81 -11.57 -23.17 -8.65
N GLU A 82 -10.63 -22.68 -7.85
CA GLU A 82 -10.79 -21.47 -7.04
C GLU A 82 -10.00 -20.30 -7.64
N ILE A 83 -10.57 -19.09 -7.58
CA ILE A 83 -9.94 -17.88 -8.10
C ILE A 83 -9.90 -16.84 -6.98
N HIS A 84 -8.69 -16.37 -6.67
CA HIS A 84 -8.45 -15.28 -5.74
C HIS A 84 -7.75 -14.13 -6.46
N TYR A 85 -8.29 -12.91 -6.31
CA TYR A 85 -7.60 -11.71 -6.78
C TYR A 85 -6.72 -11.17 -5.67
N ASN A 86 -5.41 -11.15 -5.93
CA ASN A 86 -4.43 -10.48 -5.09
C ASN A 86 -4.01 -9.20 -5.82
N GLY A 87 -4.25 -8.04 -5.18
CA GLY A 87 -3.75 -6.75 -5.64
C GLY A 87 -2.30 -6.53 -5.24
N TRP A 88 -1.62 -5.59 -5.91
CA TRP A 88 -0.25 -5.15 -5.57
C TRP A 88 -0.22 -4.28 -4.32
#